data_AF-A0A6B2FZE9-F1
#
_entry.id   AF-A0A6B2FZE9-F1
#
_cell.length_a   1.000
_cell.length_b   1.000
_cell.length_c   1.000
_cell.angle_alpha   90.00
_cell.angle_beta   90.00
_cell.angle_gamma   90.00
#
_symmetry.space_group_name_H-M   'P 1'
#
loop_
_entity.id
_entity.type
_entity.pdbx_description
1 polymer ?
#
loop_
_entity_poly.entity_id
_entity_poly.type
_entity_poly.pdbx_seq_one_letter_code
_entity_poly.pdbx_strand_id
1 'polypeptide(L)'
;MNKRKKGWLIFTILMILLVGGIAVRYVTVKQSQANAANEERRAQEKAALWLVQNYSGVKEMKIGKLDKPNEFGGGNYAVDIDNINGTKRGLRIGQGSKEEFYNEGPKLIVSFDDYEQVLGIKKDHDSSRTLKSVKIEYER
;
A
#
# COMPACT_ATOMS: atom_id res chain seq x y z
N MET A 1 57.66 -7.38 19.17
CA MET A 1 56.59 -7.05 18.19
C MET A 1 56.26 -5.56 18.28
N ASN A 2 56.65 -4.77 17.27
CA ASN A 2 56.73 -3.30 17.33
C ASN A 2 55.38 -2.60 17.58
N LYS A 3 55.37 -1.59 18.47
CA LYS A 3 54.21 -0.73 18.81
C LYS A 3 53.46 -0.21 17.57
N ARG A 4 54.16 0.03 16.45
CA ARG A 4 53.59 0.44 15.16
C ARG A 4 52.63 -0.59 14.54
N LYS A 5 52.88 -1.90 14.70
CA LYS A 5 52.01 -2.96 14.15
C LYS A 5 50.69 -3.11 14.92
N LYS A 6 50.71 -2.83 16.24
CA LYS A 6 49.50 -2.85 17.09
C LYS A 6 48.55 -1.68 16.78
N GLY A 7 49.09 -0.48 16.56
CA GLY A 7 48.29 0.70 16.21
C GLY A 7 47.61 0.58 14.84
N TRP A 8 48.29 0.00 13.86
CA TRP A 8 47.73 -0.22 12.52
C TRP A 8 46.55 -1.21 12.54
N LEU A 9 46.65 -2.29 13.31
CA LEU A 9 45.56 -3.28 13.44
C LEU A 9 44.30 -2.67 14.06
N ILE A 10 44.44 -1.84 15.10
CA ILE A 10 43.33 -1.17 15.78
C ILE A 10 42.65 -0.14 14.85
N PHE A 11 43.45 0.59 14.06
CA PHE A 11 42.93 1.56 13.10
C PHE A 11 42.13 0.90 11.98
N THR A 12 42.60 -0.24 11.46
CA THR A 12 41.89 -0.99 10.42
C THR A 12 40.56 -1.56 10.94
N ILE A 13 40.52 -2.06 12.18
CA ILE A 13 39.27 -2.55 12.81
C ILE A 13 38.26 -1.41 13.00
N LEU A 14 38.72 -0.23 13.46
CA LEU A 14 37.88 0.96 13.59
C LEU A 14 37.29 1.41 12.24
N MET A 15 38.09 1.41 11.17
CA MET A 15 37.61 1.75 9.83
C MET A 15 36.56 0.75 9.30
N ILE A 16 36.75 -0.56 9.53
CA ILE A 16 35.77 -1.58 9.11
C ILE A 16 34.45 -1.43 9.89
N LEU A 17 34.50 -1.13 11.19
CA LEU A 17 33.30 -0.87 12.00
C LEU A 17 32.56 0.39 11.54
N LEU A 18 33.28 1.45 11.18
CA LEU A 18 32.71 2.71 10.70
C LEU A 18 32.01 2.53 9.34
N VAL A 19 32.67 1.86 8.39
CA VAL A 19 32.11 1.62 7.05
C VAL A 19 30.99 0.57 7.10
N GLY A 20 31.13 -0.48 7.92
CA GLY A 20 30.11 -1.50 8.13
C GLY A 20 28.82 -0.96 8.74
N GLY A 21 28.92 -0.04 9.72
CA GLY A 21 27.76 0.60 10.33
C GLY A 21 26.94 1.46 9.35
N ILE A 22 27.60 2.17 8.43
CA ILE A 22 26.96 3.01 7.41
C ILE A 22 26.29 2.13 6.34
N ALA A 23 26.98 1.09 5.86
CA ALA A 23 26.46 0.18 4.85
C ALA A 23 25.21 -0.57 5.35
N VAL A 24 25.23 -1.06 6.60
CA VAL A 24 24.08 -1.75 7.20
C VAL A 24 22.88 -0.81 7.30
N ARG A 25 23.05 0.41 7.84
CA ARG A 25 21.94 1.39 7.91
C ARG A 25 21.34 1.69 6.54
N TYR A 26 22.18 1.87 5.51
CA TYR A 26 21.72 2.16 4.16
C TYR A 26 20.90 1.00 3.56
N VAL A 27 21.33 -0.25 3.76
CA VAL A 27 20.58 -1.43 3.32
C VAL A 27 19.26 -1.58 4.08
N THR A 28 19.26 -1.38 5.40
CA THR A 28 18.04 -1.46 6.22
C THR A 28 17.01 -0.40 5.82
N VAL A 29 17.45 0.84 5.56
CA VAL A 29 16.56 1.91 5.08
C VAL A 29 15.96 1.56 3.72
N LYS A 30 16.77 1.08 2.76
CA LYS A 30 16.26 0.66 1.45
C LYS A 30 15.28 -0.51 1.53
N GLN A 31 15.56 -1.48 2.38
CA GLN A 31 14.69 -2.63 2.60
C GLN A 31 13.36 -2.20 3.24
N SER A 32 13.39 -1.28 4.21
CA SER A 32 12.18 -0.71 4.81
C SER A 32 11.33 0.06 3.80
N GLN A 33 11.97 0.85 2.93
CA GLN A 33 11.25 1.59 1.87
C GLN A 33 10.64 0.65 0.84
N ALA A 34 11.38 -0.40 0.42
CA ALA A 34 10.86 -1.41 -0.50
C ALA A 34 9.68 -2.20 0.09
N ASN A 35 9.74 -2.52 1.39
CA ASN A 35 8.65 -3.20 2.08
C ASN A 35 7.39 -2.33 2.17
N ALA A 36 7.54 -1.04 2.47
CA ALA A 36 6.42 -0.10 2.53
C ALA A 36 5.76 0.09 1.15
N ALA A 37 6.55 0.27 0.09
CA ALA A 37 6.03 0.39 -1.28
C ALA A 37 5.32 -0.89 -1.75
N ASN A 38 5.85 -2.07 -1.41
CA ASN A 38 5.22 -3.34 -1.76
C ASN A 38 3.91 -3.57 -0.98
N GLU A 39 3.88 -3.17 0.29
CA GLU A 39 2.66 -3.20 1.10
C GLU A 39 1.57 -2.29 0.52
N GLU A 40 1.93 -1.06 0.15
CA GLU A 40 1.00 -0.10 -0.45
C GLU A 40 0.42 -0.66 -1.75
N ARG A 41 1.29 -1.10 -2.68
CA ARG A 41 0.85 -1.70 -3.94
C ARG A 41 -0.09 -2.88 -3.71
N ARG A 42 0.23 -3.77 -2.76
CA ARG A 42 -0.60 -4.93 -2.45
C ARG A 42 -1.97 -4.53 -1.89
N ALA A 43 -2.03 -3.50 -1.05
CA ALA A 43 -3.27 -3.00 -0.49
C ALA A 43 -4.13 -2.32 -1.57
N GLN A 44 -3.52 -1.49 -2.41
CA GLN A 44 -4.15 -0.85 -3.57
C GLN A 44 -4.76 -1.90 -4.52
N GLU A 45 -4.01 -2.93 -4.91
CA GLU A 45 -4.49 -4.02 -5.77
C GLU A 45 -5.64 -4.80 -5.12
N LYS A 46 -5.55 -5.10 -3.81
CA LYS A 46 -6.60 -5.83 -3.08
C LYS A 46 -7.90 -5.01 -2.95
N ALA A 47 -7.80 -3.70 -2.71
CA ALA A 47 -8.95 -2.80 -2.65
C ALA A 47 -9.62 -2.65 -4.03
N ALA A 48 -8.83 -2.43 -5.08
CA ALA A 48 -9.33 -2.36 -6.45
C ALA A 48 -10.02 -3.65 -6.88
N LEU A 49 -9.42 -4.80 -6.57
CA LEU A 49 -9.98 -6.12 -6.91
C LEU A 49 -11.31 -6.34 -6.20
N TRP A 50 -11.38 -6.00 -4.91
CA TRP A 50 -12.62 -6.10 -4.15
C TRP A 50 -13.74 -5.27 -4.78
N LEU A 51 -13.45 -4.04 -5.22
CA LEU A 51 -14.46 -3.19 -5.88
C LEU A 51 -14.98 -3.86 -7.16
N VAL A 52 -14.09 -4.34 -8.03
CA VAL A 52 -14.45 -4.99 -9.29
C VAL A 52 -15.19 -6.32 -9.08
N GLN A 53 -14.87 -7.05 -8.01
CA GLN A 53 -15.56 -8.31 -7.70
C GLN A 53 -16.93 -8.10 -7.06
N ASN A 54 -17.16 -7.00 -6.34
CA ASN A 54 -18.45 -6.73 -5.71
C ASN A 54 -19.41 -5.91 -6.57
N TYR A 55 -18.89 -5.21 -7.58
CA TYR A 55 -19.67 -4.36 -8.47
C TYR A 55 -19.35 -4.64 -9.93
N SER A 56 -20.40 -4.78 -10.75
CA SER A 56 -20.26 -4.77 -12.20
C SER A 56 -20.23 -3.34 -12.73
N GLY A 57 -19.73 -3.15 -13.95
CA GLY A 57 -19.71 -1.85 -14.63
C GLY A 57 -18.47 -0.98 -14.39
N VAL A 58 -17.52 -1.41 -13.55
CA VAL A 58 -16.25 -0.69 -13.34
C VAL A 58 -15.36 -0.84 -14.58
N LYS A 59 -15.07 0.25 -15.30
CA LYS A 59 -14.24 0.27 -16.53
C LYS A 59 -12.92 0.98 -16.34
N GLU A 60 -12.92 2.06 -15.56
CA GLU A 60 -11.70 2.77 -15.18
C GLU A 60 -11.80 3.32 -13.75
N MET A 61 -10.66 3.51 -13.09
CA MET A 61 -10.56 4.12 -11.77
C MET A 61 -9.14 4.61 -11.47
N LYS A 62 -9.04 5.52 -10.50
CA LYS A 62 -7.77 5.99 -9.92
C LYS A 62 -7.69 5.53 -8.47
N ILE A 63 -6.58 4.92 -8.10
CA ILE A 63 -6.33 4.36 -6.78
C ILE A 63 -5.38 5.29 -6.03
N GLY A 64 -5.84 5.83 -4.91
CA GLY A 64 -5.04 6.67 -4.01
C GLY A 64 -4.01 5.89 -3.20
N LYS A 65 -3.31 6.60 -2.33
CA LYS A 65 -2.33 5.99 -1.41
C LYS A 65 -3.00 5.15 -0.33
N LEU A 66 -2.22 4.27 0.27
CA LEU A 66 -2.65 3.52 1.45
C LEU A 66 -2.60 4.42 2.68
N ASP A 67 -3.77 4.70 3.25
CA ASP A 67 -3.88 5.27 4.58
C ASP A 67 -3.72 4.17 5.62
N LYS A 68 -3.01 4.51 6.70
CA LYS A 68 -2.73 3.60 7.82
C LYS A 68 -3.30 4.19 9.11
N PRO A 69 -3.83 3.35 10.03
CA PRO A 69 -4.17 3.81 11.37
C PRO A 69 -2.94 4.40 12.06
N ASN A 70 -3.16 5.44 12.85
CA ASN A 70 -2.11 6.00 13.71
C ASN A 70 -1.81 5.06 14.89
N GLU A 71 -0.79 5.39 15.68
CA GLU A 71 -0.33 4.58 16.82
C GLU A 71 -1.39 4.38 17.92
N PHE A 72 -2.42 5.23 17.95
CA PHE A 72 -3.53 5.15 18.90
C PHE A 72 -4.75 4.42 18.32
N GLY A 73 -4.62 3.81 17.14
CA GLY A 73 -5.72 3.11 16.45
C GLY A 73 -6.72 4.04 15.77
N GLY A 74 -6.44 5.35 15.70
CA GLY A 74 -7.27 6.31 14.98
C GLY A 74 -7.00 6.26 13.47
N GLY A 75 -8.06 6.15 12.68
CA GLY A 75 -8.00 6.03 11.22
C GLY A 75 -8.39 4.63 10.75
N ASN A 76 -8.21 4.37 9.46
CA ASN A 76 -8.50 3.07 8.84
C ASN A 76 -7.31 2.64 7.99
N TYR A 77 -7.09 1.32 7.90
CA TYR A 77 -6.24 0.75 6.86
C TYR A 77 -7.05 0.69 5.55
N ALA A 78 -6.92 1.74 4.74
CA ALA A 78 -7.86 2.00 3.64
C ALA A 78 -7.21 2.70 2.45
N VAL A 79 -7.88 2.61 1.31
CA VAL A 79 -7.49 3.24 0.07
C VAL A 79 -8.71 3.97 -0.50
N ASP A 80 -8.52 5.22 -0.91
CA ASP A 80 -9.50 5.97 -1.67
C ASP A 80 -9.46 5.55 -3.15
N ILE A 81 -10.62 5.32 -3.75
CA ILE A 81 -10.78 4.97 -5.16
C ILE A 81 -11.62 6.04 -5.82
N ASP A 82 -10.98 6.85 -6.65
CA ASP A 82 -11.56 8.00 -7.32
C ASP A 82 -11.72 7.77 -8.83
N ASN A 83 -12.35 8.73 -9.48
CA ASN A 83 -12.47 8.78 -10.95
C ASN A 83 -13.07 7.51 -11.56
N ILE A 84 -13.95 6.83 -10.83
CA ILE A 84 -14.60 5.61 -11.29
C ILE A 84 -15.47 5.98 -12.49
N ASN A 85 -15.20 5.36 -13.65
CA ASN A 85 -15.86 5.64 -14.93
C ASN A 85 -15.87 7.15 -15.28
N GLY A 86 -14.80 7.88 -14.94
CA GLY A 86 -14.66 9.32 -15.23
C GLY A 86 -15.39 10.25 -14.26
N THR A 87 -15.94 9.71 -13.17
CA THR A 87 -16.70 10.50 -12.18
C THR A 87 -15.79 11.03 -11.09
N LYS A 88 -15.79 12.36 -10.85
CA LYS A 88 -14.94 13.04 -9.84
C LYS A 88 -15.24 12.71 -8.37
N ARG A 89 -16.07 11.69 -8.09
CA ARG A 89 -16.39 11.23 -6.74
C ARG A 89 -15.78 9.85 -6.54
N GLY A 90 -15.32 9.59 -5.32
CA GLY A 90 -14.70 8.34 -4.96
C GLY A 90 -15.42 7.57 -3.87
N LEU A 91 -14.93 6.36 -3.65
CA LEU A 91 -15.32 5.46 -2.58
C LEU A 91 -14.09 5.18 -1.73
N ARG A 92 -14.28 4.92 -0.43
CA ARG A 92 -13.19 4.48 0.44
C ARG A 92 -13.34 3.01 0.75
N ILE A 93 -12.31 2.23 0.42
CA ILE A 93 -12.27 0.78 0.59
C ILE A 93 -11.20 0.42 1.62
N GLY A 94 -11.58 -0.23 2.72
CA GLY A 94 -10.65 -0.51 3.81
C GLY A 94 -11.24 -1.30 4.97
N GLN A 95 -10.50 -1.33 6.08
CA GLN A 95 -10.87 -1.90 7.38
C GLN A 95 -10.25 -1.08 8.52
N GLY A 96 -10.59 -1.39 9.77
CA GLY A 96 -10.02 -0.69 10.93
C GLY A 96 -8.53 -0.97 11.11
N SER A 97 -8.08 -2.19 10.78
CA SER A 97 -6.69 -2.63 10.91
C SER A 97 -6.16 -3.31 9.66
N LYS A 98 -4.83 -3.45 9.58
CA LYS A 98 -4.15 -4.21 8.53
C LYS A 98 -4.54 -5.69 8.60
N GLU A 99 -4.62 -6.22 9.81
CA GLU A 99 -4.97 -7.60 10.09
C GLU A 99 -6.37 -7.94 9.56
N GLU A 100 -7.37 -7.12 9.87
CA GLU A 100 -8.72 -7.24 9.33
C GLU A 100 -8.73 -7.16 7.80
N PHE A 101 -8.02 -6.17 7.22
CA PHE A 101 -7.95 -5.98 5.78
C PHE A 101 -7.42 -7.22 5.03
N TYR A 102 -6.41 -7.90 5.60
CA TYR A 102 -5.82 -9.06 4.97
C TYR A 102 -6.53 -10.38 5.29
N ASN A 103 -7.04 -10.54 6.51
CA ASN A 103 -7.66 -11.80 6.98
C ASN A 103 -9.15 -11.89 6.64
N GLU A 104 -9.91 -10.82 6.87
CA GLU A 104 -11.36 -10.78 6.61
C GLU A 104 -11.64 -10.23 5.20
N GLY A 105 -10.77 -9.34 4.74
CA GLY A 105 -10.91 -8.65 3.46
C GLY A 105 -11.36 -7.20 3.61
N PRO A 106 -11.11 -6.37 2.58
CA PRO A 106 -11.59 -5.00 2.54
C PRO A 106 -13.12 -4.94 2.47
N LYS A 107 -13.67 -3.77 2.81
CA LYS A 107 -15.08 -3.43 2.57
C LYS A 107 -15.23 -1.95 2.20
N LEU A 108 -16.39 -1.59 1.66
CA LEU A 108 -16.78 -0.19 1.47
C LEU A 108 -17.03 0.44 2.83
N ILE A 109 -16.22 1.44 3.20
CA ILE A 109 -16.31 2.12 4.51
C ILE A 109 -16.79 3.56 4.41
N VAL A 110 -16.60 4.22 3.27
CA VAL A 110 -17.18 5.53 2.98
C VAL A 110 -17.73 5.53 1.56
N SER A 111 -18.96 5.99 1.43
CA SER A 111 -19.67 6.18 0.18
C SER A 111 -20.47 7.48 0.23
N PHE A 112 -21.22 7.74 -0.83
CA PHE A 112 -22.15 8.86 -0.92
C PHE A 112 -23.50 8.37 -1.45
N ASP A 113 -24.55 9.17 -1.26
CA ASP A 113 -25.89 8.82 -1.72
C ASP A 113 -25.92 8.56 -3.23
N ASP A 114 -26.63 7.51 -3.62
CA ASP A 114 -26.78 7.07 -5.02
C ASP A 114 -25.46 6.78 -5.77
N TYR A 115 -24.39 6.43 -5.05
CA TYR A 115 -23.08 6.19 -5.67
C TYR A 115 -23.10 5.14 -6.78
N GLU A 116 -23.90 4.07 -6.66
CA GLU A 116 -23.99 3.05 -7.71
C GLU A 116 -24.45 3.67 -9.03
N GLN A 117 -25.52 4.46 -8.99
CA GLN A 117 -26.05 5.15 -10.17
C GLN A 117 -25.08 6.18 -10.71
N VAL A 118 -24.52 7.03 -9.84
CA VAL A 118 -23.62 8.13 -10.22
C VAL A 118 -22.33 7.60 -10.84
N LEU A 119 -21.78 6.50 -10.32
CA LEU A 119 -20.56 5.88 -10.83
C LEU A 119 -20.83 4.92 -12.00
N GLY A 120 -22.10 4.65 -12.33
CA GLY A 120 -22.48 3.68 -13.37
C GLY A 120 -22.05 2.25 -13.03
N ILE A 121 -22.09 1.89 -11.75
CA ILE A 121 -21.79 0.55 -11.24
C ILE A 121 -23.04 -0.07 -10.63
N LYS A 122 -23.06 -1.39 -10.48
CA LYS A 122 -24.18 -2.10 -9.85
C LYS A 122 -23.65 -3.18 -8.94
N LYS A 123 -24.20 -3.29 -7.74
CA LYS A 123 -23.87 -4.40 -6.85
C LYS A 123 -24.25 -5.72 -7.51
N ASP A 124 -23.22 -6.53 -7.74
CA ASP A 124 -23.32 -7.77 -8.50
C ASP A 124 -22.04 -8.54 -8.23
N HIS A 125 -22.06 -9.45 -7.26
CA HIS A 125 -20.85 -10.10 -6.78
C HIS A 125 -20.42 -11.23 -7.72
N ASP A 126 -19.15 -11.22 -8.12
CA ASP A 126 -18.52 -12.23 -8.95
C ASP A 126 -17.01 -12.29 -8.68
N SER A 127 -16.60 -13.34 -7.96
CA SER A 127 -15.20 -13.59 -7.60
C SER A 127 -14.30 -13.94 -8.79
N SER A 128 -14.87 -14.25 -9.96
CA SER A 128 -14.09 -14.56 -11.16
C SER A 128 -13.54 -13.31 -11.86
N ARG A 129 -14.06 -12.13 -11.51
CA ARG A 129 -13.59 -10.87 -12.10
C ARG A 129 -12.16 -10.55 -11.69
N THR A 130 -11.45 -9.95 -12.63
CA THR A 130 -10.05 -9.57 -12.47
C THR A 130 -9.84 -8.13 -12.91
N LEU A 131 -8.73 -7.54 -12.49
CA LEU A 131 -8.36 -6.17 -12.87
C LEU A 131 -7.95 -6.01 -14.34
N LYS A 132 -7.83 -7.10 -15.11
CA LYS A 132 -7.27 -7.08 -16.48
C LYS A 132 -8.08 -6.24 -17.47
N SER A 133 -9.41 -6.16 -17.28
CA SER A 133 -10.31 -5.42 -18.17
C SER A 133 -10.58 -3.99 -17.70
N VAL A 134 -9.90 -3.55 -16.63
CA VAL A 134 -10.11 -2.24 -16.02
C VAL A 134 -8.88 -1.38 -16.22
N LYS A 135 -9.08 -0.15 -16.67
CA LYS A 135 -8.01 0.85 -16.75
C LYS A 135 -7.77 1.44 -15.37
N ILE A 136 -6.59 1.21 -14.81
CA ILE A 136 -6.26 1.62 -13.43
C ILE A 136 -5.06 2.55 -13.44
N GLU A 137 -5.21 3.70 -12.80
CA GLU A 137 -4.11 4.61 -12.46
C GLU A 137 -3.82 4.51 -10.96
N TYR A 138 -2.56 4.28 -10.60
CA TYR A 138 -2.13 4.22 -9.20
C TYR A 138 -1.36 5.48 -8.84
N GLU A 139 -1.74 6.13 -7.76
CA GLU A 139 -0.89 7.16 -7.15
C GLU A 139 0.36 6.51 -6.55
N ARG A 140 1.51 7.16 -6.77
CA ARG A 140 2.83 6.77 -6.26
C ARG A 140 3.26 7.68 -5.11
#